data_AF-A0A382RZV2-F1
#
_entry.id   AF-A0A382RZV2-F1
#
_cell.length_a   1.000
_cell.length_b   1.000
_cell.length_c   1.000
_cell.angle_alpha   90.00
_cell.angle_beta   90.00
_cell.angle_gamma   90.00
#
_symmetry.space_group_name_H-M   'P 1'
#
loop_
_entity.id
_entity.type
_entity.pdbx_description
1 polymer ?
#
loop_
_entity_poly.entity_id
_entity_poly.type
_entity_poly.pdbx_seq_one_letter_code
_entity_poly.pdbx_strand_id
1 'polypeptide(L)'
;MNRAKGMLDTLESHNCAIVEKWLGQLERALIQHDSQSLNALFLLQSYWRDVLALTGNIQTLCGAETISEAISERSKDAGLSN
;
A
#
# COMPACT_ATOMS: atom_id res chain seq x y z
N MET A 1 -30.05 -17.26 -16.36
CA MET A 1 -28.57 -17.17 -16.35
C MET A 1 -28.02 -15.73 -16.18
N ASN A 2 -28.84 -14.73 -15.79
CA ASN A 2 -28.42 -13.30 -15.73
C ASN A 2 -28.08 -12.76 -14.33
N ARG A 3 -28.55 -13.40 -13.24
CA ARG A 3 -28.34 -12.88 -11.87
C ARG A 3 -26.90 -13.06 -11.34
N ALA A 4 -26.26 -14.19 -11.64
CA ALA A 4 -24.90 -14.46 -11.16
C ALA A 4 -23.86 -13.55 -11.84
N LYS A 5 -24.06 -13.25 -13.14
CA LYS A 5 -23.25 -12.28 -13.91
C LYS A 5 -23.30 -10.88 -13.28
N GLY A 6 -24.50 -10.35 -13.04
CA GLY A 6 -24.66 -9.02 -12.43
C GLY A 6 -24.12 -8.90 -11.00
N MET A 7 -24.15 -9.98 -10.22
CA MET A 7 -23.56 -9.99 -8.87
C MET A 7 -22.02 -9.98 -8.91
N LEU A 8 -21.42 -10.69 -9.87
CA LEU A 8 -19.97 -10.68 -10.09
C LEU A 8 -19.50 -9.30 -10.57
N ASP A 9 -20.18 -8.72 -11.57
CA ASP A 9 -19.84 -7.39 -12.10
C ASP A 9 -19.94 -6.31 -11.00
N THR A 10 -20.93 -6.43 -10.10
CA THR A 10 -21.07 -5.54 -8.95
C THR A 10 -19.90 -5.69 -7.98
N LEU A 11 -19.50 -6.93 -7.65
CA LEU A 11 -18.40 -7.20 -6.72
C LEU A 11 -17.05 -6.74 -7.27
N GLU A 12 -16.80 -6.95 -8.57
CA GLU A 12 -15.61 -6.45 -9.26
C GLU A 12 -15.52 -4.91 -9.17
N SER A 13 -16.62 -4.20 -9.45
CA SER A 13 -16.66 -2.74 -9.35
C SER A 13 -16.39 -2.22 -7.92
N HIS A 14 -16.93 -2.91 -6.89
CA HIS A 14 -16.67 -2.54 -5.49
C HIS A 14 -15.21 -2.76 -5.10
N ASN A 15 -14.60 -3.87 -5.54
CA ASN A 15 -13.20 -4.17 -5.25
C ASN A 15 -12.27 -3.14 -5.91
N CYS A 16 -12.54 -2.73 -7.15
CA CYS A 16 -11.78 -1.66 -7.80
C CYS A 16 -11.83 -0.35 -7.01
N ALA A 17 -13.01 0.08 -6.57
CA ALA A 17 -13.15 1.32 -5.80
C ALA A 17 -12.41 1.27 -4.45
N ILE A 18 -12.38 0.11 -3.78
CA ILE A 18 -11.60 -0.09 -2.54
C ILE A 18 -10.11 0.04 -2.80
N VAL A 19 -9.62 -0.61 -3.88
CA VAL A 19 -8.20 -0.57 -4.27
C VAL A 19 -7.76 0.84 -4.65
N GLU A 20 -8.54 1.53 -5.48
CA GLU A 20 -8.25 2.92 -5.89
C GLU A 20 -8.21 3.86 -4.68
N LYS A 21 -9.14 3.71 -3.74
CA LYS A 21 -9.15 4.50 -2.50
C LYS A 21 -7.91 4.23 -1.67
N TRP A 22 -7.53 2.97 -1.49
CA TRP A 22 -6.35 2.59 -0.72
C TRP A 22 -5.06 3.13 -1.37
N LEU A 23 -4.91 2.99 -2.70
CA LEU A 23 -3.77 3.53 -3.46
C LEU A 23 -3.69 5.06 -3.35
N GLY A 24 -4.81 5.77 -3.49
CA GLY A 24 -4.83 7.23 -3.34
C GLY A 24 -4.57 7.71 -1.91
N GLN A 25 -4.80 6.88 -0.88
CA GLN A 25 -4.36 7.18 0.48
C GLN A 25 -2.86 6.92 0.66
N LEU A 26 -2.34 5.83 0.08
CA LEU A 26 -0.92 5.51 0.10
C LEU A 26 -0.08 6.62 -0.55
N GLU A 27 -0.45 7.05 -1.76
CA GLU A 27 0.23 8.14 -2.48
C GLU A 27 0.29 9.43 -1.67
N ARG A 28 -0.83 9.83 -1.03
CA ARG A 28 -0.87 11.04 -0.20
C ARG A 28 0.03 10.91 1.03
N ALA A 29 -0.01 9.77 1.71
CA ALA A 29 0.81 9.54 2.90
C ALA A 29 2.32 9.53 2.56
N LEU A 30 2.68 9.03 1.36
CA LEU A 30 4.04 9.11 0.83
C LEU A 30 4.50 10.55 0.56
N ILE A 31 3.68 11.35 -0.16
CA ILE A 31 4.01 12.75 -0.49
C ILE A 31 4.15 13.61 0.77
N GLN A 32 3.32 13.35 1.79
CA GLN A 32 3.32 14.11 3.04
C GLN A 32 4.33 13.60 4.07
N HIS A 33 5.04 12.50 3.76
CA HIS A 33 5.89 11.77 4.71
C HIS A 33 5.17 11.43 6.03
N ASP A 34 3.87 11.16 5.97
CA ASP A 34 3.02 10.90 7.14
C ASP A 34 3.04 9.40 7.50
N SER A 35 3.94 9.06 8.41
CA SER A 35 4.11 7.69 8.93
C SER A 35 2.87 7.15 9.65
N GLN A 36 2.08 8.01 10.31
CA GLN A 36 0.87 7.59 11.00
C GLN A 36 -0.23 7.22 10.01
N SER A 37 -0.41 8.03 8.96
CA SER A 37 -1.33 7.70 7.86
C SER A 37 -0.88 6.46 7.09
N LEU A 38 0.42 6.25 6.89
CA LEU A 38 0.95 5.01 6.31
C LEU A 38 0.62 3.79 7.17
N ASN A 39 0.82 3.87 8.49
CA ASN A 39 0.55 2.77 9.42
C ASN A 39 -0.93 2.31 9.36
N ALA A 40 -1.85 3.27 9.30
CA ALA A 40 -3.29 3.00 9.24
C ALA A 40 -3.75 2.28 7.96
N LEU A 41 -2.92 2.23 6.92
CA LEU A 41 -3.22 1.53 5.66
C LEU A 41 -2.93 0.03 5.71
N PHE A 42 -2.22 -0.43 6.73
CA PHE A 42 -1.84 -1.83 6.90
C PHE A 42 -2.58 -2.44 8.09
N LEU A 43 -2.90 -3.73 7.95
CA LEU A 43 -3.40 -4.51 9.08
C LEU A 43 -2.23 -4.83 10.01
N LEU A 44 -2.53 -5.02 11.31
CA LEU A 44 -1.51 -5.31 12.32
C LEU A 44 -0.58 -6.47 11.91
N GLN A 45 -1.15 -7.51 11.29
CA GLN A 45 -0.44 -8.70 10.81
C GLN A 45 -0.20 -8.69 9.28
N SER A 46 0.04 -7.51 8.70
CA SER A 46 0.40 -7.37 7.29
C SER A 46 1.83 -7.84 7.02
N TYR A 47 2.04 -8.34 5.80
CA TYR A 47 3.37 -8.66 5.29
C TYR A 47 3.58 -7.91 3.98
N TRP A 48 4.70 -7.21 3.88
CA TRP A 48 5.07 -6.48 2.67
C TRP A 48 6.40 -7.01 2.14
N ARG A 49 6.49 -7.17 0.82
CA ARG A 49 7.73 -7.56 0.18
C ARG A 49 8.38 -6.34 -0.44
N ASP A 50 9.60 -6.04 -0.05
CA ASP A 50 10.47 -5.13 -0.80
C ASP A 50 11.05 -5.91 -1.99
N VAL A 51 10.30 -5.98 -3.11
CA VAL A 51 10.69 -6.88 -4.22
C VAL A 51 11.63 -6.20 -5.22
N LEU A 52 11.51 -4.89 -5.49
CA LEU A 52 12.24 -4.29 -6.62
C LEU A 52 12.58 -2.78 -6.50
N ALA A 53 12.42 -2.13 -5.34
CA ALA A 53 12.57 -0.68 -5.28
C ALA A 53 13.65 -0.14 -4.33
N LEU A 54 14.05 -0.87 -3.28
CA LEU A 54 14.67 -0.18 -2.14
C LEU A 54 16.02 -0.74 -1.61
N THR A 55 16.41 -1.98 -1.90
CA THR A 55 17.68 -2.55 -1.38
C THR A 55 18.44 -3.50 -2.32
N GLY A 56 17.82 -3.95 -3.42
CA GLY A 56 18.36 -5.07 -4.21
C GLY A 56 18.36 -6.42 -3.47
N ASN A 57 17.75 -6.48 -2.28
CA ASN A 57 17.58 -7.67 -1.46
C ASN A 57 16.09 -7.86 -1.18
N ILE A 58 15.53 -9.01 -1.57
CA ILE A 58 14.11 -9.28 -1.34
C ILE A 58 13.91 -9.56 0.14
N GLN A 59 13.37 -8.58 0.87
CA GLN A 59 13.06 -8.68 2.29
C GLN A 59 11.55 -8.72 2.51
N THR A 60 11.14 -9.42 3.57
CA THR A 60 9.76 -9.42 4.04
C THR A 60 9.67 -8.60 5.29
N LEU A 61 8.91 -7.52 5.23
CA LEU A 61 8.55 -6.69 6.38
C LEU A 61 7.30 -7.26 7.01
N CYS A 62 7.33 -7.42 8.33
CA CYS A 62 6.27 -8.04 9.11
C CYS A 62 5.67 -7.00 10.06
N GLY A 63 4.36 -6.76 9.93
CA GLY A 63 3.61 -5.86 10.78
C GLY A 63 3.49 -4.43 10.23
N ALA A 64 2.36 -3.79 10.51
CA ALA A 64 2.03 -2.45 10.01
C ALA A 64 3.09 -1.40 10.36
N GLU A 65 3.62 -1.44 11.60
CA GLU A 65 4.66 -0.52 12.09
C GLU A 65 5.94 -0.64 11.27
N THR A 66 6.54 -1.83 11.23
CA THR A 66 7.74 -2.14 10.43
C THR A 66 7.59 -1.73 8.96
N ILE A 67 6.42 -1.98 8.36
CA ILE A 67 6.13 -1.62 6.97
C ILE A 67 6.10 -0.09 6.83
N SER A 68 5.35 0.61 7.69
CA SER A 68 5.17 2.05 7.62
C SER A 68 6.47 2.83 7.85
N GLU A 69 7.31 2.38 8.80
CA GLU A 69 8.61 2.97 9.08
C GLU A 69 9.57 2.82 7.89
N ALA A 70 9.71 1.59 7.37
CA ALA A 70 10.59 1.32 6.24
C ALA A 70 10.18 2.12 4.99
N ILE A 71 8.88 2.21 4.70
CA ILE A 71 8.38 3.00 3.58
C ILE A 71 8.64 4.50 3.82
N SER A 72 8.38 5.01 5.03
CA SER A 72 8.57 6.42 5.36
C SER A 72 10.04 6.84 5.29
N GLU A 73 10.95 6.06 5.87
CA GLU A 73 12.38 6.31 5.84
C GLU A 73 12.89 6.44 4.40
N ARG A 74 12.51 5.50 3.55
CA ARG A 74 13.00 5.43 2.17
C ARG A 74 12.32 6.41 1.22
N SER A 75 11.10 6.84 1.53
CA SER A 75 10.44 7.93 0.79
C SER A 75 11.24 9.23 0.88
N LYS A 76 12.00 9.43 1.97
CA LYS A 76 12.89 10.58 2.16
C LYS A 76 14.15 10.45 1.30
N ASP A 77 14.72 9.25 1.22
CA ASP A 77 15.90 8.96 0.40
C ASP A 77 15.61 9.10 -1.11
N ALA A 78 14.42 8.68 -1.56
CA ALA A 78 13.98 8.85 -2.94
C ALA A 78 13.86 10.34 -3.36
N GLY A 79 13.77 11.26 -2.39
CA GLY A 79 13.74 12.71 -2.61
C GLY A 79 15.12 13.37 -2.73
N LEU A 80 16.23 12.64 -2.56
CA LEU A 80 17.61 13.18 -2.59
C LEU A 80 18.35 12.89 -3.91
N SER A 81 17.64 12.87 -5.04
CA SER A 81 18.27 12.83 -6.37
C SER A 81 17.43 13.57 -7.38
N ASN A 82 17.47 14.91 -7.33
CA ASN A 82 17.32 15.75 -8.52
C ASN A 82 18.02 17.10 -8.31
#